data_AF-A0A7V9FTJ5-F1
#
_entry.id   AF-A0A7V9FTJ5-F1
#
_cell.length_a   1.000
_cell.length_b   1.000
_cell.length_c   1.000
_cell.angle_alpha   90.00
_cell.angle_beta   90.00
_cell.angle_gamma   90.00
#
_symmetry.space_group_name_H-M   'P 1'
#
loop_
_entity.id
_entity.type
_entity.pdbx_description
1 polymer ?
#
loop_
_entity_poly.entity_id
_entity_poly.type
_entity_poly.pdbx_seq_one_letter_code
_entity_poly.pdbx_strand_id
1 'polypeptide(L)'
;MLSPRRGRDELTPTRRGSPTTCPGHLPRPPSQRRPDGSPDDVDRDIFALFAVMNENTTHYLEAQRTKLAKPPAADDADFQEGNKMHSINGYVYGNGPLMTLRQGQRVRWHVMSMGNEVDLHTPHWHV
;
A
#
# COMPACT_ATOMS: atom_id res chain seq x y z
N MET A 1 -47.78 55.86 20.89
CA MET A 1 -46.80 55.90 19.78
C MET A 1 -45.43 56.03 20.44
N LEU A 2 -44.44 55.14 20.36
CA LEU A 2 -44.04 54.13 19.38
C LEU A 2 -43.35 52.93 20.09
N SER A 3 -43.38 51.78 19.42
CA SER A 3 -42.85 50.45 19.81
C SER A 3 -41.30 50.34 19.87
N PRO A 4 -40.73 49.21 20.36
CA PRO A 4 -39.41 49.10 20.98
C PRO A 4 -38.30 48.64 20.01
N ARG A 5 -37.02 48.77 20.41
CA ARG A 5 -35.90 48.08 19.74
C ARG A 5 -35.09 47.22 20.72
N ARG A 6 -35.10 45.91 20.48
CA ARG A 6 -34.17 44.92 21.05
C ARG A 6 -32.77 45.07 20.43
N GLY A 7 -31.77 44.70 21.23
CA GLY A 7 -30.68 43.81 20.78
C GLY A 7 -29.39 44.48 20.32
N ARG A 8 -28.32 44.23 21.06
CA ARG A 8 -26.97 44.08 20.49
C ARG A 8 -26.19 43.10 21.35
N ASP A 9 -26.36 41.81 21.04
CA ASP A 9 -25.48 40.75 21.51
C ASP A 9 -24.08 40.95 20.89
N GLU A 10 -23.06 40.88 21.73
CA GLU A 10 -21.65 40.90 21.35
C GLU A 10 -21.30 39.71 20.45
N LEU A 11 -20.52 40.02 19.42
CA LEU A 11 -20.06 39.12 18.38
C LEU A 11 -19.09 38.07 18.94
N THR A 12 -19.51 36.81 18.95
CA THR A 12 -18.58 35.67 19.00
C THR A 12 -18.07 35.38 17.59
N PRO A 13 -16.76 35.20 17.35
CA PRO A 13 -16.27 34.96 16.00
C PRO A 13 -16.66 33.55 15.55
N THR A 14 -17.52 33.49 14.53
CA THR A 14 -17.85 32.24 13.84
C THR A 14 -16.59 31.73 13.12
N ARG A 15 -16.08 30.58 13.58
CA ARG A 15 -15.05 29.80 12.89
C ARG A 15 -15.57 29.47 11.48
N ARG A 16 -15.07 30.17 10.46
CA ARG A 16 -15.36 29.84 9.06
C ARG A 16 -14.95 28.38 8.82
N GLY A 17 -15.94 27.55 8.50
CA GLY A 17 -15.71 26.17 8.08
C GLY A 17 -14.90 26.15 6.79
N SER A 18 -13.89 25.27 6.74
CA SER A 18 -13.12 25.00 5.53
C SER A 18 -14.03 24.41 4.44
N PRO A 19 -13.92 24.82 3.16
CA PRO A 19 -14.91 24.50 2.13
C PRO A 19 -14.73 23.12 1.47
N THR A 20 -14.09 22.15 2.13
CA THR A 20 -13.65 20.89 1.48
C THR A 20 -14.60 19.70 1.57
N THR A 21 -15.82 19.85 2.09
CA THR A 21 -16.74 18.70 2.27
C THR A 21 -18.02 18.83 1.44
N CYS A 22 -18.32 17.78 0.67
CA CYS A 22 -19.60 17.63 -0.06
C CYS A 22 -20.79 17.78 0.91
N PRO A 23 -21.88 18.47 0.51
CA PRO A 23 -23.07 18.61 1.35
C PRO A 23 -23.63 17.25 1.76
N GLY A 24 -23.73 16.99 3.07
CA GLY A 24 -24.33 15.76 3.63
C GLY A 24 -23.35 14.69 4.11
N HIS A 25 -22.04 14.84 3.87
CA HIS A 25 -21.04 13.94 4.46
C HIS A 25 -20.42 14.58 5.70
N LEU A 26 -20.91 14.21 6.90
CA LEU A 26 -20.24 14.57 8.14
C LEU A 26 -18.80 14.01 8.10
N PRO A 27 -17.78 14.81 8.47
CA PRO A 27 -16.43 14.30 8.59
C PRO A 27 -16.45 13.16 9.61
N ARG A 28 -16.00 11.97 9.17
CA ARG A 28 -15.86 10.83 10.07
C ARG A 28 -14.86 11.17 11.17
N PRO A 29 -15.06 10.65 12.39
CA PRO A 29 -14.05 10.78 13.43
C PRO A 29 -12.70 10.26 12.93
N PRO A 30 -11.58 10.78 13.46
CA PRO A 30 -10.26 10.28 13.12
C PRO A 30 -10.22 8.75 13.34
N SER A 31 -9.66 8.03 12.36
CA SER A 31 -9.59 6.57 12.38
C SER A 31 -8.90 6.08 13.65
N GLN A 32 -9.50 5.13 14.34
CA GLN A 32 -8.93 4.48 15.52
C GLN A 32 -8.55 3.03 15.20
N ARG A 33 -7.95 2.36 16.17
CA ARG A 33 -7.72 0.92 16.10
C ARG A 33 -8.83 0.21 16.85
N ARG A 34 -9.35 -0.87 16.25
CA ARG A 34 -10.19 -1.85 16.94
C ARG A 34 -9.36 -2.54 18.04
N PRO A 35 -10.00 -3.24 19.00
CA PRO A 35 -9.28 -3.94 20.08
C PRO A 35 -8.24 -4.97 19.59
N ASP A 36 -8.40 -5.50 18.38
CA ASP A 36 -7.47 -6.42 17.73
C ASP A 36 -6.30 -5.72 17.00
N GLY A 37 -6.26 -4.38 17.02
CA GLY A 37 -5.24 -3.56 16.38
C GLY A 37 -5.51 -3.21 14.92
N SER A 38 -6.58 -3.75 14.30
CA SER A 38 -6.97 -3.43 12.92
C SER A 38 -7.58 -2.03 12.80
N PRO A 39 -7.46 -1.36 11.65
CA PRO A 39 -8.08 -0.05 11.44
C PRO A 39 -9.61 -0.15 11.43
N ASP A 40 -10.28 0.79 12.08
CA ASP A 40 -11.74 0.85 12.12
C ASP A 40 -12.39 1.47 10.86
N ASP A 41 -11.61 2.15 10.02
CA ASP A 41 -12.10 2.97 8.92
C ASP A 41 -12.14 2.27 7.56
N VAL A 42 -11.64 1.03 7.47
CA VAL A 42 -11.57 0.22 6.24
C VAL A 42 -12.09 -1.20 6.46
N ASP A 43 -12.58 -1.81 5.38
CA ASP A 43 -13.04 -3.20 5.37
C ASP A 43 -11.87 -4.17 5.11
N ARG A 44 -10.84 -3.70 4.40
CA ARG A 44 -9.69 -4.53 4.00
C ARG A 44 -8.41 -3.71 3.88
N ASP A 45 -7.34 -4.21 4.48
CA ASP A 45 -5.98 -3.80 4.16
C ASP A 45 -5.33 -4.82 3.22
N ILE A 46 -4.60 -4.32 2.23
CA ILE A 46 -3.75 -5.13 1.35
C ILE A 46 -2.34 -4.58 1.35
N PHE A 47 -1.37 -5.45 1.59
CA PHE A 47 0.05 -5.15 1.51
C PHE A 47 0.62 -5.74 0.22
N ALA A 48 1.27 -4.90 -0.58
CA ALA A 48 1.92 -5.28 -1.83
C ALA A 48 3.36 -4.76 -1.81
N LEU A 49 4.30 -5.67 -1.60
CA LEU A 49 5.73 -5.43 -1.68
C LEU A 49 6.23 -5.85 -3.07
N PHE A 50 6.65 -4.86 -3.85
CA PHE A 50 7.32 -5.06 -5.13
C PHE A 50 8.82 -5.14 -4.89
N ALA A 51 9.45 -6.24 -5.31
CA ALA A 51 10.88 -6.41 -5.12
C ALA A 51 11.47 -7.34 -6.17
N VAL A 52 12.70 -7.05 -6.58
CA VAL A 52 13.53 -7.97 -7.36
C VAL A 52 14.41 -8.74 -6.40
N MET A 53 14.05 -9.99 -6.15
CA MET A 53 14.82 -10.84 -5.24
C MET A 53 16.02 -11.38 -6.00
N ASN A 54 17.21 -10.87 -5.66
CA ASN A 54 18.46 -11.21 -6.33
C ASN A 54 19.23 -12.31 -5.56
N GLU A 55 19.02 -13.57 -5.95
CA GLU A 55 19.67 -14.73 -5.31
C GLU A 55 21.20 -14.75 -5.51
N ASN A 56 21.75 -13.99 -6.46
CA ASN A 56 23.19 -13.91 -6.66
C ASN A 56 23.95 -13.27 -5.47
N THR A 57 23.23 -12.53 -4.62
CA THR A 57 23.82 -11.86 -3.45
C THR A 57 23.54 -12.59 -2.14
N THR A 58 22.82 -13.72 -2.19
CA THR A 58 22.45 -14.45 -0.99
C THR A 58 23.59 -15.34 -0.52
N HIS A 59 23.67 -15.55 0.79
CA HIS A 59 24.64 -16.47 1.40
C HIS A 59 24.46 -17.94 0.96
N TYR A 60 23.35 -18.25 0.28
CA TYR A 60 23.00 -19.60 -0.15
C TYR A 60 23.38 -19.92 -1.60
N LEU A 61 23.90 -18.96 -2.37
CA LEU A 61 24.18 -19.12 -3.79
C LEU A 61 25.00 -20.39 -4.10
N GLU A 62 26.14 -20.57 -3.44
CA GLU A 62 27.02 -21.74 -3.66
C GLU A 62 26.32 -23.06 -3.33
N ALA A 63 25.55 -23.08 -2.23
CA ALA A 63 24.81 -24.26 -1.80
C ALA A 63 23.65 -24.61 -2.74
N GLN A 64 23.06 -23.63 -3.42
CA GLN A 64 22.03 -23.85 -4.43
C GLN A 64 22.63 -24.26 -5.77
N ARG A 65 23.72 -23.61 -6.21
CA ARG A 65 24.38 -23.88 -7.50
C ARG A 65 24.94 -25.30 -7.58
N THR A 66 25.54 -25.77 -6.49
CA THR A 66 26.10 -27.14 -6.40
C THR A 66 25.04 -28.25 -6.40
N LYS A 67 23.77 -27.93 -6.14
CA LYS A 67 22.66 -28.90 -6.24
C LYS A 67 22.20 -29.13 -7.69
N LEU A 68 22.58 -28.25 -8.62
CA LEU A 68 22.23 -28.39 -10.03
C LEU A 68 23.04 -29.53 -10.66
N ALA A 69 22.41 -30.28 -11.57
CA ALA A 69 23.08 -31.37 -12.29
C ALA A 69 24.30 -30.88 -13.11
N LYS A 70 24.26 -29.61 -13.54
CA LYS A 70 25.37 -28.91 -14.18
C LYS A 70 25.45 -27.51 -13.56
N PRO A 71 26.31 -27.29 -12.56
CA PRO A 71 26.49 -25.97 -11.95
C PRO A 71 27.03 -24.99 -13.00
N PRO A 72 26.32 -23.90 -13.30
CA PRO A 72 26.85 -22.85 -14.17
C PRO A 72 28.00 -22.10 -13.47
N ALA A 73 28.77 -21.35 -14.24
CA ALA A 73 29.75 -20.43 -13.68
C ALA A 73 29.03 -19.31 -12.92
N ALA A 74 29.63 -18.83 -11.83
CA ALA A 74 28.99 -17.80 -11.00
C ALA A 74 28.83 -16.46 -11.74
N ASP A 75 29.70 -16.18 -12.71
CA ASP A 75 29.74 -14.99 -13.54
C ASP A 75 29.01 -15.15 -14.89
N ASP A 76 28.35 -16.30 -15.11
CA ASP A 76 27.52 -16.51 -16.28
C ASP A 76 26.32 -15.55 -16.27
N ALA A 77 26.15 -14.79 -17.36
CA ALA A 77 25.16 -13.72 -17.43
C ALA A 77 23.72 -14.24 -17.40
N ASP A 78 23.46 -15.37 -18.05
CA ASP A 78 22.12 -15.98 -18.09
C ASP A 78 21.76 -16.56 -16.73
N PHE A 79 22.73 -17.15 -16.01
CA PHE A 79 22.54 -17.57 -14.63
C PHE A 79 22.28 -16.40 -13.68
N GLN A 80 23.07 -15.33 -13.79
CA GLN A 80 22.90 -14.12 -12.99
C GLN A 80 21.51 -13.50 -13.20
N GLU A 81 21.05 -13.40 -14.45
CA GLU A 81 19.72 -12.85 -14.74
C GLU A 81 18.60 -13.81 -14.29
N GLY A 82 18.77 -15.12 -14.49
CA GLY A 82 17.81 -16.13 -14.06
C GLY A 82 17.57 -16.17 -12.55
N ASN A 83 18.54 -15.69 -11.76
CA ASN A 83 18.46 -15.57 -10.30
C ASN A 83 17.80 -14.26 -9.82
N LYS A 84 17.40 -13.35 -10.71
CA LYS A 84 16.68 -12.11 -10.38
C LYS A 84 15.17 -12.31 -10.52
N MET A 85 14.53 -12.59 -9.39
CA MET A 85 13.10 -12.90 -9.35
C MET A 85 12.28 -11.64 -9.11
N HIS A 86 11.63 -11.15 -10.16
CA HIS A 86 10.70 -10.01 -10.08
C HIS A 86 9.39 -10.47 -9.43
N SER A 87 9.16 -10.04 -8.19
CA SER A 87 8.11 -10.62 -7.34
C SER A 87 7.19 -9.59 -6.70
N ILE A 88 6.00 -10.05 -6.33
CA ILE A 88 5.07 -9.32 -5.45
C ILE A 88 4.86 -10.19 -4.21
N ASN A 89 5.26 -9.70 -3.04
CA ASN A 89 5.26 -10.45 -1.78
C ASN A 89 6.02 -11.80 -1.85
N GLY A 90 7.04 -11.91 -2.71
CA GLY A 90 7.79 -13.15 -2.94
C GLY A 90 7.15 -14.13 -3.94
N TYR A 91 5.98 -13.80 -4.48
CA TYR A 91 5.31 -14.58 -5.52
C TYR A 91 5.68 -14.06 -6.91
N VAL A 92 5.80 -14.99 -7.87
CA VAL A 92 6.23 -14.73 -9.25
C VAL A 92 5.21 -15.30 -10.24
N TYR A 93 5.06 -14.67 -11.40
CA TYR A 93 4.18 -15.15 -12.49
C TYR A 93 2.74 -15.51 -12.04
N GLY A 94 2.19 -14.78 -11.09
CA GLY A 94 0.80 -14.98 -10.63
C GLY A 94 0.57 -16.24 -9.78
N ASN A 95 1.63 -16.87 -9.25
CA ASN A 95 1.49 -18.04 -8.36
C ASN A 95 1.02 -17.71 -6.93
N GLY A 96 0.85 -16.42 -6.62
CA GLY A 96 0.42 -15.96 -5.30
C GLY A 96 -1.07 -16.13 -5.04
N PRO A 97 -1.50 -16.07 -3.77
CA PRO A 97 -2.90 -16.01 -3.41
C PRO A 97 -3.60 -14.85 -4.13
N LEU A 98 -4.75 -15.12 -4.75
CA LEU A 98 -5.51 -14.09 -5.43
C LEU A 98 -6.01 -13.04 -4.43
N MET A 99 -5.69 -11.77 -4.68
CA MET A 99 -6.19 -10.63 -3.91
C MET A 99 -7.66 -10.38 -4.27
N THR A 100 -8.57 -11.13 -3.63
CA THR A 100 -10.01 -11.03 -3.89
C THR A 100 -10.63 -9.87 -3.12
N LEU A 101 -11.37 -9.03 -3.85
CA LEU A 101 -12.11 -7.88 -3.34
C LEU A 101 -13.59 -8.02 -3.71
N ARG A 102 -14.47 -7.47 -2.89
CA ARG A 102 -15.92 -7.41 -3.15
C ARG A 102 -16.31 -5.99 -3.48
N GLN A 103 -17.27 -5.85 -4.39
CA GLN A 103 -17.85 -4.55 -4.72
C GLN A 103 -18.40 -3.88 -3.45
N GLY A 104 -18.12 -2.59 -3.29
CA GLY A 104 -18.54 -1.79 -2.14
C GLY A 104 -17.58 -1.82 -0.95
N GLN A 105 -16.54 -2.66 -0.95
CA GLN A 105 -15.52 -2.63 0.12
C GLN A 105 -14.64 -1.39 0.05
N ARG A 106 -14.39 -0.78 1.20
CA ARG A 106 -13.34 0.23 1.37
C ARG A 106 -12.02 -0.45 1.63
N VAL A 107 -11.13 -0.38 0.64
CA VAL A 107 -9.83 -1.04 0.65
C VAL A 107 -8.71 0.00 0.79
N ARG A 108 -7.73 -0.30 1.65
CA ARG A 108 -6.47 0.46 1.73
C ARG A 108 -5.33 -0.39 1.19
N TRP A 109 -4.56 0.19 0.28
CA TRP A 109 -3.37 -0.42 -0.29
C TRP A 109 -2.12 0.15 0.37
N HIS A 110 -1.29 -0.73 0.89
CA HIS A 110 0.06 -0.45 1.37
C HIS A 110 1.05 -0.95 0.33
N VAL A 111 1.46 -0.04 -0.55
CA VAL A 111 2.39 -0.32 -1.63
C VAL A 111 3.79 0.03 -1.17
N MET A 112 4.70 -0.94 -1.29
CA MET A 112 6.09 -0.77 -0.92
C MET A 112 6.96 -1.31 -2.05
N SER A 113 8.13 -0.72 -2.23
CA SER A 113 9.19 -1.25 -3.07
C SER A 113 10.44 -1.41 -2.21
N MET A 114 11.19 -2.49 -2.44
CA MET A 114 12.42 -2.78 -1.74
C MET A 114 13.45 -3.36 -2.71
N GLY A 115 14.67 -2.82 -2.66
CA GLY A 115 15.73 -3.17 -3.58
C GLY A 115 16.80 -2.09 -3.65
N ASN A 116 17.38 -1.90 -4.84
CA ASN A 116 18.39 -0.90 -5.17
C ASN A 116 17.80 0.20 -6.10
N GLU A 117 18.67 1.02 -6.69
CA GLU A 117 18.29 2.14 -7.55
C GLU A 117 17.51 1.75 -8.82
N VAL A 118 17.69 0.53 -9.34
CA VAL A 118 16.96 0.08 -10.54
C VAL A 118 15.58 -0.52 -10.23
N ASP A 119 15.22 -0.67 -8.96
CA ASP A 119 13.96 -1.27 -8.51
C ASP A 119 12.80 -0.25 -8.49
N LEU A 120 12.55 0.36 -9.65
CA LEU A 120 11.44 1.28 -9.88
C LEU A 120 10.22 0.51 -10.39
N HIS A 121 9.12 0.55 -9.64
CA HIS A 121 7.90 -0.17 -9.98
C HIS A 121 6.70 0.76 -10.18
N THR A 122 5.92 0.50 -11.22
CA THR A 122 4.67 1.21 -11.53
C THR A 122 3.49 0.24 -11.46
N PRO A 123 2.90 0.02 -10.27
CA PRO A 123 1.78 -0.90 -10.12
C PRO A 123 0.53 -0.35 -10.81
N HIS A 124 -0.20 -1.25 -11.46
CA HIS A 124 -1.46 -0.97 -12.15
C HIS A 124 -2.52 -1.97 -11.69
N TRP A 125 -3.73 -1.48 -11.42
CA TRP A 125 -4.88 -2.31 -11.09
C TRP A 125 -5.90 -2.24 -12.23
N HIS A 126 -6.31 -3.41 -12.71
CA HIS A 126 -7.38 -3.51 -13.70
C HIS A 126 -8.74 -3.38 -13.00
N VAL A 127 -9.65 -2.67 -13.68
CA VAL A 127 -11.06 -2.49 -13.29
C VAL A 127 -11.94 -3.56 -13.93
#